data_AF-A0A1H7MZA6-F1
#
_entry.id   AF-A0A1H7MZA6-F1
#
_cell.length_a   1.000
_cell.length_b   1.000
_cell.length_c   1.000
_cell.angle_alpha   90.00
_cell.angle_beta   90.00
_cell.angle_gamma   90.00
#
_symmetry.space_group_name_H-M   'P 1'
#
loop_
_entity.id
_entity.type
_entity.pdbx_description
1 polymer ?
#
loop_
_entity_poly.entity_id
_entity_poly.type
_entity_poly.pdbx_seq_one_letter_code
_entity_poly.pdbx_strand_id
1 'polypeptide(L)' 'MRRVVLFLCLSALPAAAQDLYPPMPGVDCYCTDTTGGRVEMGVEACLTVGGRSFMALCDMSLNVSIWRDTGRDCISS' A
#
# COMPACT_ATOMS: atom_id res chain seq x y z
N MET A 1 -21.81 -9.84 46.91
CA MET A 1 -22.71 -9.57 45.76
C MET A 1 -22.47 -8.21 45.11
N ARG A 2 -22.39 -7.09 45.85
CA ARG A 2 -22.10 -5.74 45.28
C ARG A 2 -20.78 -5.61 44.49
N ARG A 3 -19.72 -6.32 44.93
CA ARG A 3 -18.42 -6.35 44.21
C ARG A 3 -18.50 -7.11 42.88
N VAL A 4 -19.30 -8.18 42.81
CA VAL A 4 -19.48 -9.00 41.60
C VAL A 4 -20.26 -8.22 40.54
N VAL A 5 -21.29 -7.48 40.95
CA VAL A 5 -22.05 -6.59 40.05
C VAL A 5 -21.15 -5.49 39.48
N LEU A 6 -20.26 -4.92 40.29
CA LEU A 6 -19.32 -3.89 39.84
C LEU A 6 -18.33 -4.43 38.79
N PHE A 7 -17.81 -5.64 39.00
CA PHE A 7 -16.93 -6.31 38.02
C PHE A 7 -17.65 -6.64 36.71
N LEU A 8 -18.93 -7.03 36.78
CA LEU A 8 -19.75 -7.32 35.60
C LEU A 8 -20.07 -6.06 34.77
N CYS A 9 -20.21 -4.89 35.42
CA CYS A 9 -20.42 -3.63 34.72
C CYS A 9 -19.14 -3.10 34.05
N LEU A 10 -17.96 -3.37 34.61
CA LEU A 10 -16.68 -2.89 34.05
C LEU A 10 -16.19 -3.69 32.84
N SER A 11 -16.67 -4.92 32.62
CA SER A 11 -16.25 -5.73 31.47
C SER A 11 -16.92 -5.34 30.14
N ALA A 12 -17.93 -4.46 30.16
CA ALA A 12 -18.66 -4.01 28.97
C ALA A 12 -18.00 -2.84 28.23
N LEU A 13 -16.90 -2.28 28.74
CA LEU A 13 -16.30 -1.04 28.23
C LEU A 13 -15.53 -1.12 26.89
N PRO A 14 -14.94 -2.23 26.41
CA PRO A 14 -14.07 -2.15 25.23
C PRO A 14 -14.80 -2.24 23.88
N ALA A 15 -16.14 -2.36 23.85
CA ALA A 15 -16.88 -2.60 22.60
C ALA A 15 -17.15 -1.34 21.75
N ALA A 16 -16.79 -0.14 22.25
CA ALA A 16 -17.09 1.13 21.59
C ALA A 16 -15.85 1.89 21.08
N ALA A 17 -14.73 1.20 20.83
CA ALA A 17 -13.67 1.76 19.99
C ALA A 17 -14.08 1.63 18.51
N GLN A 18 -15.17 2.28 18.14
CA GLN A 18 -15.53 2.46 16.73
C GLN A 18 -14.60 3.51 16.14
N ASP A 19 -14.03 3.19 14.99
CA ASP A 19 -13.08 4.01 14.25
C ASP A 19 -13.52 5.48 14.26
N LEU A 20 -12.77 6.31 14.97
CA LEU A 20 -13.02 7.75 15.16
C LEU A 20 -12.87 8.55 13.85
N TYR A 21 -12.75 7.86 12.72
CA TYR A 21 -12.54 8.42 11.40
C TYR A 21 -13.40 7.67 10.39
N PRO A 22 -14.15 8.38 9.51
CA PRO A 22 -14.70 7.71 8.34
C PRO A 22 -13.55 7.02 7.59
N PRO A 23 -13.78 5.85 6.95
CA PRO A 23 -12.76 5.25 6.10
C PRO A 23 -12.36 6.31 5.07
N MET A 24 -11.15 6.86 5.23
CA MET A 24 -10.61 7.83 4.29
C MET A 24 -10.58 7.11 2.94
N PRO A 25 -11.07 7.73 1.84
CA PRO A 25 -10.90 7.16 0.51
C PRO A 25 -9.44 6.71 0.39
N GLY A 26 -9.21 5.42 0.11
CA GLY A 26 -7.87 4.87 0.05
C GLY A 26 -7.03 5.73 -0.91
N VAL A 27 -5.83 6.11 -0.49
CA VAL A 27 -4.90 6.82 -1.37
C VAL A 27 -4.60 5.90 -2.54
N ASP A 28 -4.96 6.32 -3.75
CA ASP A 28 -4.76 5.54 -4.97
C ASP A 28 -3.34 5.75 -5.50
N CYS A 29 -2.41 4.88 -5.05
CA CYS A 29 -1.01 4.92 -5.46
C CYS A 29 -0.78 4.00 -6.66
N TYR A 30 -0.20 4.54 -7.74
CA TYR A 30 0.15 3.81 -8.95
C TYR A 30 1.44 4.40 -9.55
N CYS A 31 2.09 3.62 -10.40
CA CYS A 31 3.24 4.11 -11.18
C CYS A 31 2.80 4.47 -12.60
N THR A 32 3.62 5.26 -13.28
CA THR A 32 3.41 5.62 -14.68
C THR A 32 4.58 5.11 -15.51
N ASP A 33 4.29 4.43 -16.60
CA ASP A 33 5.31 3.96 -17.54
C ASP A 33 5.88 5.10 -18.41
N THR A 34 6.81 4.76 -19.31
CA THR A 34 7.47 5.73 -20.21
C THR A 34 6.53 6.36 -21.24
N THR A 35 5.33 5.79 -21.45
CA THR A 35 4.30 6.30 -22.35
C THR A 35 3.26 7.18 -21.64
N GLY A 36 3.33 7.27 -20.31
CA GLY A 36 2.29 7.92 -19.50
C GLY A 36 1.17 6.97 -19.05
N GLY A 37 1.28 5.67 -19.32
CA GLY A 37 0.30 4.65 -18.95
C GLY A 37 0.34 4.33 -17.46
N ARG A 38 -0.85 4.12 -16.86
CA ARG A 38 -0.99 3.69 -15.47
C ARG A 38 -0.54 2.23 -15.31
N VAL A 39 0.25 1.98 -14.27
CA VAL A 39 0.70 0.66 -13.84
C VAL A 39 0.36 0.47 -12.36
N GLU A 40 -0.33 -0.63 -12.05
CA GLU A 40 -0.74 -0.95 -10.69
C GLU A 40 0.45 -1.37 -9.82
N MET A 41 0.30 -1.17 -8.51
CA MET A 41 1.27 -1.62 -7.52
C MET A 41 1.54 -3.12 -7.61
N GLY A 42 2.80 -3.50 -7.43
CA GLY A 42 3.26 -4.89 -7.50
C GLY A 42 3.48 -5.41 -8.93
N VAL A 43 3.16 -4.61 -9.95
CA VAL A 43 3.40 -4.98 -11.35
C VAL A 43 4.84 -4.68 -11.74
N GLU A 44 5.45 -5.61 -12.48
CA GLU A 44 6.76 -5.42 -13.09
C GLU A 44 6.62 -4.95 -14.54
N ALA A 45 7.46 -4.00 -14.93
CA ALA A 45 7.52 -3.49 -16.28
C ALA A 45 8.97 -3.25 -16.70
N CYS A 46 9.21 -3.39 -18.00
CA CYS A 46 10.46 -3.00 -18.60
C CYS A 46 10.47 -1.52 -18.93
N LEU A 47 11.35 -0.77 -18.26
CA LEU A 47 11.45 0.68 -18.45
C LEU A 47 12.76 1.03 -19.14
N THR A 48 12.66 1.93 -20.13
CA THR A 48 13.81 2.56 -20.77
C THR A 48 13.90 4.02 -20.37
N VAL A 49 14.86 4.36 -19.52
CA VAL A 49 15.04 5.72 -18.98
C VAL A 49 16.47 6.17 -19.25
N GLY A 50 16.67 7.29 -19.94
CA GLY A 50 18.03 7.81 -20.19
C GLY A 50 18.95 6.83 -20.95
N GLY A 51 18.37 5.97 -21.80
CA GLY A 51 19.12 5.01 -22.63
C GLY A 51 19.48 3.68 -21.95
N ARG A 52 19.15 3.48 -20.67
CA ARG A 52 19.22 2.15 -20.03
C ARG A 52 17.84 1.50 -20.01
N SER A 53 17.79 0.18 -20.22
CA SER A 53 16.61 -0.64 -20.02
C SER A 53 16.81 -1.56 -18.83
N PHE A 54 15.84 -1.61 -17.92
CA PHE A 54 15.91 -2.46 -16.73
C PHE A 54 14.51 -2.93 -16.31
N MET A 55 14.43 -4.08 -15.65
CA MET A 55 13.18 -4.59 -15.08
C MET A 55 12.87 -3.82 -13.79
N ALA A 56 11.79 -3.05 -13.79
CA ALA A 56 11.35 -2.24 -12.67
C ALA A 56 10.06 -2.80 -12.06
N LEU A 57 9.99 -2.83 -10.73
CA LEU A 57 8.78 -3.14 -9.98
C LEU A 57 8.10 -1.83 -9.56
N CYS A 58 6.81 -1.70 -9.81
CA CYS A 58 6.01 -0.63 -9.22
C CYS A 58 5.81 -0.95 -7.73
N ASP A 59 6.48 -0.19 -6.87
CA ASP A 59 6.56 -0.43 -5.43
C ASP A 59 6.29 0.87 -4.66
N MET A 60 6.28 0.78 -3.33
CA MET A 60 6.11 1.90 -2.43
C MET A 60 7.37 2.17 -1.61
N SER A 61 7.77 3.44 -1.53
CA SER A 61 8.84 3.90 -0.65
C SER A 61 8.36 5.12 0.13
N LEU A 62 8.39 5.06 1.46
CA LEU A 62 7.93 6.15 2.34
C LEU A 62 6.52 6.65 1.99
N ASN A 63 5.62 5.73 1.65
CA ASN A 63 4.24 6.01 1.24
C ASN A 63 4.11 6.75 -0.11
N VAL A 64 5.13 6.71 -0.96
CA VAL A 64 5.11 7.25 -2.33
C VAL A 64 5.37 6.12 -3.33
N SER A 65 4.63 6.11 -4.44
CA SER A 65 4.86 5.19 -5.55
C SER A 65 6.22 5.45 -6.20
N ILE A 66 6.97 4.39 -6.44
CA ILE A 66 8.31 4.44 -7.03
C ILE A 66 8.51 3.25 -7.96
N TRP A 67 9.29 3.47 -9.01
CA TRP A 67 9.88 2.37 -9.78
C TRP A 67 11.14 1.87 -9.09
N ARG A 68 11.12 0.63 -8.60
CA ARG A 68 12.29 -0.04 -8.01
C ARG A 68 12.96 -0.92 -9.05
N ASP A 69 14.23 -0.64 -9.33
CA ASP A 69 15.06 -1.53 -10.15
C ASP A 69 15.22 -2.89 -9.43
N THR A 70 14.88 -3.98 -10.11
CA THR A 70 14.94 -5.34 -9.58
C THR A 70 16.28 -6.03 -9.87
N GLY A 71 17.17 -5.41 -10.65
CA GLY A 71 18.46 -5.96 -11.06
C GLY A 71 18.37 -7.05 -12.13
N ARG A 72 17.16 -7.35 -12.63
CA ARG A 72 16.96 -8.27 -13.77
C ARG A 72 16.98 -7.50 -15.09
N ASP A 73 17.51 -8.16 -16.10
CA ASP A 73 17.42 -7.68 -17.47
C ASP A 73 15.98 -7.77 -17.98
N CYS A 74 15.70 -6.92 -18.97
CA CYS A 74 14.46 -6.98 -19.70
C CYS A 74 14.41 -8.19 -20.62
N ILE A 75 13.76 -9.26 -20.18
CA ILE A 75 13.44 -10.41 -21.04
C ILE A 75 12.27 -10.01 -21.92
N SER A 76 12.57 -9.48 -23.11
CA SER A 76 11.58 -9.38 -24.17
C SER A 76 11.23 -10.80 -24.64
N SER A 77 9.94 -11.14 -24.61
CA SER A 77 9.39 -12.35 -25.23
C SER A 77 8.99 -12.07 -26.67
#